data_AF-G0N975-F1
#
_entry.id   AF-G0N975-F1
#
_cell.length_a   1.000
_cell.length_b   1.000
_cell.length_c   1.000
_cell.angle_alpha   90.00
_cell.angle_beta   90.00
_cell.angle_gamma   90.00
#
_symmetry.space_group_name_H-M   'P 1'
#
loop_
_entity.id
_entity.type
_entity.pdbx_description
1 polymer ?
#
loop_
_entity_poly.entity_id
_entity_poly.type
_entity_poly.pdbx_seq_one_letter_code
_entity_poly.pdbx_strand_id
1 'polypeptide(L)' 'MGAKSKYVIVQLASVITGSTRVWVRERAAEKFAGIFYDPAYGKSCLFEEVKRVKGKTELPKRIRGIYNIEN' A
#
# COMPACT_ATOMS: atom_id res chain seq x y z
N MET A 1 21.12 -12.79 -11.91
CA MET A 1 20.17 -12.53 -10.78
C MET A 1 19.49 -11.19 -11.09
N GLY A 2 18.21 -11.19 -11.48
CA GLY A 2 17.54 -9.98 -12.00
C GLY A 2 17.34 -8.91 -10.93
N ALA A 3 17.44 -7.64 -11.32
CA ALA A 3 17.27 -6.50 -10.40
C ALA A 3 15.90 -6.56 -9.69
N LYS A 4 15.90 -6.44 -8.36
CA LYS A 4 14.66 -6.40 -7.56
C LYS A 4 13.88 -5.12 -7.92
N SER A 5 12.56 -5.24 -8.07
CA SER A 5 11.69 -4.13 -8.48
C SER A 5 11.70 -2.99 -7.44
N LYS A 6 11.89 -1.73 -7.85
CA LYS A 6 11.98 -0.56 -6.95
C LYS A 6 10.71 -0.36 -6.09
N TYR A 7 9.54 -0.63 -6.66
CA TYR A 7 8.25 -0.41 -6.02
C TYR A 7 7.54 -1.74 -5.73
N VAL A 8 6.68 -1.73 -4.72
CA VAL A 8 5.82 -2.86 -4.36
C VAL A 8 4.38 -2.41 -4.20
N ILE A 9 3.49 -3.19 -4.82
CA ILE A 9 2.05 -3.12 -4.61
C ILE A 9 1.74 -4.06 -3.46
N VAL A 10 1.05 -3.55 -2.44
CA VAL A 10 0.74 -4.25 -1.21
C VAL A 10 -0.76 -4.20 -0.95
N GLN A 11 -1.25 -5.16 -0.17
CA GLN A 11 -2.62 -5.18 0.31
C GLN A 11 -2.61 -4.80 1.79
N LEU A 12 -3.37 -3.77 2.11
CA LEU A 12 -3.70 -3.39 3.46
C LEU A 12 -5.02 -4.07 3.88
N ALA A 13 -5.19 -4.36 5.16
CA ALA A 13 -6.47 -4.76 5.71
C ALA A 13 -6.80 -3.97 6.98
N SER A 14 -8.07 -3.64 7.14
CA SER A 14 -8.64 -3.11 8.37
C SER A 14 -8.36 -4.07 9.52
N VAL A 15 -7.81 -3.55 10.62
CA VAL A 15 -7.57 -4.33 11.85
C VAL A 15 -8.86 -4.77 12.53
N ILE A 16 -10.01 -4.19 12.15
CA ILE A 16 -11.33 -4.45 12.77
C ILE A 16 -12.10 -5.50 11.96
N THR A 17 -12.35 -5.24 10.68
CA THR A 17 -13.26 -6.07 9.85
C THR A 17 -12.53 -6.94 8.83
N GLY A 18 -11.24 -6.68 8.59
CA GLY A 18 -10.49 -7.32 7.52
C GLY A 18 -10.81 -6.77 6.12
N SER A 19 -11.64 -5.71 5.98
CA SER A 19 -11.81 -4.98 4.71
C SER A 19 -10.47 -4.61 4.11
N THR A 20 -10.30 -4.81 2.81
CA THR A 20 -8.98 -4.74 2.18
C THR A 20 -8.85 -3.59 1.20
N ARG A 21 -7.63 -3.09 1.04
CA ARG A 21 -7.29 -2.03 0.08
C ARG A 21 -5.92 -2.25 -0.54
N VAL A 22 -5.72 -1.78 -1.76
CA VAL A 22 -4.41 -1.79 -2.41
C VAL A 22 -3.67 -0.49 -2.11
N TRP A 23 -2.38 -0.62 -1.83
CA TRP A 23 -1.46 0.49 -1.64
C TRP A 23 -0.16 0.28 -2.41
N VAL A 24 0.60 1.36 -2.62
CA VAL A 24 1.90 1.31 -3.29
C VAL A 24 2.93 2.00 -2.42
N ARG A 25 4.10 1.37 -2.26
CA ARG A 25 5.24 1.95 -1.53
C ARG A 25 6.55 1.58 -2.21
N GLU A 26 7.61 2.29 -1.84
CA GLU A 26 8.97 1.87 -2.20
C GLU A 26 9.31 0.55 -1.50
N ARG A 27 10.10 -0.30 -2.17
CA ARG A 27 10.56 -1.57 -1.58
C ARG A 27 11.40 -1.33 -0.33
N ALA A 28 12.22 -0.28 -0.34
CA ALA A 28 13.11 0.06 0.77
C ALA A 28 12.38 0.70 1.95
N ALA A 29 11.15 1.17 1.76
CA ALA A 29 10.34 1.73 2.83
C ALA A 29 9.80 0.64 3.77
N GLU A 30 9.48 1.05 5.00
CA GLU A 30 8.82 0.20 5.99
C GLU A 30 7.42 -0.22 5.53
N LYS A 31 6.85 -1.22 6.22
CA LYS A 31 5.47 -1.64 5.98
C LYS A 31 4.52 -0.47 6.24
N PHE A 32 3.58 -0.26 5.34
CA PHE A 32 2.68 0.87 5.45
C PHE A 32 1.53 0.57 6.41
N ALA A 33 1.18 1.54 7.24
CA ALA A 33 -0.01 1.56 8.06
C ALA A 33 -0.66 2.95 7.99
N GLY A 34 -1.99 3.00 7.96
CA GLY A 34 -2.71 4.28 7.84
C GLY A 34 -4.19 4.18 8.19
N ILE A 35 -4.79 5.32 8.50
CA ILE A 35 -6.21 5.42 8.84
C ILE A 35 -7.03 5.60 7.56
N PHE A 36 -7.99 4.70 7.32
CA PHE A 36 -8.91 4.79 6.20
C PHE A 36 -10.33 4.45 6.63
N TYR A 37 -11.31 4.92 5.85
CA TYR A 37 -12.70 4.55 6.05
C TYR A 37 -12.90 3.07 5.76
N ASP A 38 -13.46 2.34 6.73
CA ASP A 38 -13.85 0.95 6.58
C ASP A 38 -15.37 0.88 6.35
N PRO A 39 -15.81 0.50 5.14
CA PRO A 39 -17.23 0.48 4.80
C PRO A 39 -18.01 -0.57 5.58
N ALA A 40 -17.38 -1.65 6.04
CA ALA A 40 -18.04 -2.68 6.83
C ALA A 40 -18.23 -2.25 8.29
N TYR A 41 -17.35 -1.39 8.81
CA TYR A 41 -17.45 -0.82 10.16
C TYR A 41 -18.23 0.50 10.19
N GLY A 42 -18.34 1.19 9.05
CA GLY A 42 -19.00 2.49 8.93
C GLY A 42 -18.20 3.66 9.51
N LYS A 43 -16.93 3.45 9.88
CA LYS A 43 -16.03 4.45 10.48
C LYS A 43 -14.62 4.31 9.95
N SER A 44 -13.79 5.32 10.18
CA SER A 44 -12.36 5.24 9.92
C SER A 44 -11.65 4.40 10.96
N CYS A 45 -10.79 3.49 10.51
CA CYS A 45 -9.97 2.64 11.36
C CYS A 45 -8.57 2.44 10.76
N LEU A 46 -7.70 1.79 11.53
CA LEU A 46 -6.34 1.47 11.09
C LEU A 46 -6.36 0.32 10.08
N PHE A 47 -5.60 0.51 9.00
CA PHE A 47 -5.27 -0.52 8.04
C PHE A 47 -3.77 -0.78 8.06
N GLU A 48 -3.39 -2.05 8.07
CA GLU A 48 -1.99 -2.49 8.08
C GLU A 48 -1.67 -3.35 6.87
N GLU A 49 -0.42 -3.28 6.41
CA GLU A 49 0.09 -4.13 5.33
C GLU A 49 0.12 -5.61 5.73
N VAL A 50 -0.75 -6.40 5.09
CA VAL A 50 -0.88 -7.84 5.35
C VAL A 50 -0.01 -8.65 4.39
N LYS A 51 0.00 -8.28 3.10
CA LYS A 51 0.76 -9.02 2.10
C LYS A 51 1.22 -8.17 0.93
N ARG A 52 2.35 -8.57 0.36
CA ARG A 52 2.82 -8.08 -0.94
C ARG A 52 2.01 -8.74 -2.05
N VAL A 53 1.50 -7.93 -2.99
CA VAL A 53 0.75 -8.40 -4.16
C VAL A 53 1.69 -8.55 -5.36
N LYS A 54 2.45 -7.51 -5.72
CA LYS A 54 3.30 -7.52 -6.92
C LYS A 54 4.46 -6.54 -6.82
N GLY A 55 5.59 -6.85 -7.46
CA GLY A 55 6.68 -5.89 -7.65
C GLY A 55 6.53 -5.11 -8.95
N LYS A 56 6.91 -3.83 -8.94
CA LYS A 56 6.96 -2.96 -10.12
C LYS A 56 8.31 -2.26 -10.19
N THR A 57 8.97 -2.35 -11.34
CA THR A 57 10.27 -1.69 -11.55
C THR A 57 10.07 -0.19 -11.69
N GLU A 58 9.05 0.21 -12.43
CA GLU A 58 8.68 1.59 -12.67
C GLU A 58 7.21 1.85 -12.35
N LEU A 59 6.93 3.06 -11.89
CA LEU A 59 5.59 3.61 -11.73
C LEU A 59 5.47 4.89 -12.57
N PRO A 60 4.31 5.13 -13.20
CA PRO A 60 4.02 6.42 -13.84
C PRO A 60 4.12 7.57 -12.82
N LYS A 61 4.61 8.74 -13.24
CA LYS A 61 4.74 9.94 -12.38
C LYS A 61 3.45 10.28 -11.64
N ARG A 62 2.31 10.20 -12.33
CA ARG A 62 0.97 10.41 -11.72
C ARG A 62 0.71 9.51 -10.51
N ILE A 63 1.10 8.24 -10.58
CA ILE A 63 0.89 7.27 -9.49
C ILE A 63 1.80 7.59 -8.31
N ARG A 64 3.04 8.02 -8.58
CA ARG A 64 3.98 8.42 -7.52
C ARG A 64 3.46 9.63 -6.74
N GLY A 65 2.86 10.60 -7.43
CA GLY A 65 2.19 11.74 -6.79
C GLY A 65 0.98 11.34 -5.94
N ILE A 66 0.14 10.40 -6.39
CA ILE A 66 -1.04 9.94 -5.63
C ILE A 66 -0.65 9.28 -4.30
N TYR A 67 0.44 8.53 -4.29
CA TYR A 67 0.89 7.76 -3.12
C TYR A 67 2.03 8.45 -2.35
N ASN A 68 2.32 9.73 -2.61
CA ASN A 68 3.42 10.49 -1.99
C ASN A 68 4.77 9.75 -2.00
N ILE A 69 5.10 9.12 -3.13
CA ILE A 69 6.35 8.36 -3.33
C ILE A 69 7.47 9.28 -3.86
N GLU A 70 7.12 10.41 -4.46
CA GLU A 70 8.08 11.44 -4.90
C GLU A 70 7.95 12.66 -3.99
N ASN A 71 8.81 12.72 -2.97
CA ASN A 71 9.36 13.96 -2.41
C ASN A 71 10.86 13.96 -2.68
#